data_AF-A0A1M7RDR9-F1
#
_entry.id   AF-A0A1M7RDR9-F1
#
_cell.length_a   1.000
_cell.length_b   1.000
_cell.length_c   1.000
_cell.angle_alpha   90.00
_cell.angle_beta   90.00
_cell.angle_gamma   90.00
#
_symmetry.space_group_name_H-M   'P 1'
#
loop_
_entity.id
_entity.type
_entity.pdbx_description
1 polymer ?
#
loop_
_entity_poly.entity_id
_entity_poly.type
_entity_poly.pdbx_seq_one_letter_code
_entity_poly.pdbx_strand_id
1 'polypeptide(L)'
;MTSVVEAFASVAAQVVERFVGRNGRVRGSSVVHAVHPERWLGEIRVPAPACRVGVAGFELDALVPTDDPVTCARCLQSGQYSTVGTTGPRQLPLWEPEGE
;
A
#
# COMPACT_ATOMS: atom_id res chain seq x y z
N MET A 1 -23.51 -18.60 -5.48
CA MET A 1 -23.58 -17.82 -4.23
C MET A 1 -22.17 -17.39 -3.91
N THR A 2 -21.87 -16.09 -3.98
CA THR A 2 -20.55 -15.55 -3.61
C THR A 2 -20.35 -15.69 -2.12
N SER A 3 -19.22 -16.25 -1.69
CA SER A 3 -18.92 -16.35 -0.26
C SER A 3 -18.67 -14.95 0.31
N VAL A 4 -18.86 -14.79 1.63
CA VAL A 4 -18.56 -13.51 2.31
C VAL A 4 -17.10 -13.10 2.11
N VAL A 5 -16.18 -14.07 2.08
CA VAL A 5 -14.75 -13.83 1.83
C VAL A 5 -14.52 -13.28 0.42
N GLU A 6 -15.19 -13.83 -0.59
CA GLU A 6 -15.09 -13.34 -1.98
C GLU A 6 -15.65 -11.91 -2.11
N ALA A 7 -16.73 -11.59 -1.38
CA ALA A 7 -17.25 -10.22 -1.35
C ALA A 7 -16.22 -9.23 -0.78
N PHE A 8 -15.56 -9.57 0.33
CA PHE A 8 -14.48 -8.74 0.88
C PHE A 8 -13.27 -8.64 -0.04
N ALA A 9 -12.88 -9.74 -0.69
CA ALA A 9 -11.78 -9.74 -1.64
C ALA A 9 -12.07 -8.82 -2.83
N SER A 10 -13.31 -8.81 -3.33
CA SER A 10 -13.73 -7.90 -4.40
C SER A 10 -13.66 -6.43 -3.98
N VAL A 11 -14.13 -6.09 -2.78
CA VAL A 11 -14.02 -4.72 -2.24
C VAL A 11 -12.56 -4.31 -2.08
N ALA A 12 -11.72 -5.19 -1.52
CA ALA A 12 -10.30 -4.92 -1.34
C ALA A 12 -9.59 -4.69 -2.69
N ALA A 13 -9.90 -5.50 -3.72
CA ALA A 13 -9.34 -5.32 -5.05
C ALA A 13 -9.68 -3.94 -5.65
N GLN A 14 -10.92 -3.46 -5.46
CA GLN A 14 -11.32 -2.13 -5.91
C GLN A 14 -10.56 -1.01 -5.17
N VAL A 15 -10.28 -1.19 -3.87
CA VAL A 15 -9.49 -0.22 -3.11
C VAL A 15 -8.04 -0.25 -3.56
N VAL A 16 -7.44 -1.43 -3.77
CA VAL A 16 -6.08 -1.59 -4.29
C VAL A 16 -5.93 -0.88 -5.64
N GLU A 17 -6.87 -1.07 -6.56
CA GLU A 17 -6.84 -0.46 -7.89
C GLU A 17 -6.75 1.08 -7.82
N ARG A 18 -7.46 1.70 -6.87
CA ARG A 18 -7.43 3.17 -6.70
C ARG A 18 -6.07 3.70 -6.27
N PHE A 19 -5.21 2.86 -5.71
CA PHE A 19 -3.90 3.20 -5.17
C PHE A 19 -2.72 2.77 -6.07
N VAL A 20 -2.97 2.09 -7.20
CA VAL A 20 -1.91 1.71 -8.14
C VAL A 20 -1.16 2.97 -8.59
N GLY A 21 0.15 3.01 -8.31
CA GLY A 21 1.00 4.14 -8.66
C GLY A 21 0.75 5.44 -7.88
N ARG A 22 -0.04 5.41 -6.79
CA ARG A 22 -0.43 6.59 -6.01
C ARG A 22 0.05 6.54 -4.57
N ASN A 23 0.13 7.72 -3.96
CA ASN A 23 0.35 7.90 -2.53
C ASN A 23 -0.99 7.99 -1.78
N GLY A 24 -0.95 8.15 -0.46
CA GLY A 24 -2.15 8.24 0.38
C GLY A 24 -2.13 9.39 1.38
N ARG A 25 -3.29 10.00 1.62
CA ARG A 25 -3.55 10.91 2.73
C ARG A 25 -4.50 10.27 3.72
N VAL A 26 -4.19 10.35 5.00
CA VAL A 26 -5.18 10.02 6.04
C VAL A 26 -6.28 11.07 6.01
N ARG A 27 -7.55 10.66 6.04
CA ARG A 27 -8.70 11.57 6.04
C ARG A 27 -8.56 12.62 7.14
N GLY A 28 -8.66 13.90 6.76
CA GLY A 28 -8.46 15.04 7.66
C GLY A 28 -7.01 15.48 7.85
N SER A 29 -6.04 14.83 7.21
CA SER A 29 -4.62 15.21 7.19
C SER A 29 -4.20 15.75 5.83
N SER A 30 -3.35 16.77 5.81
CA SER A 30 -2.66 17.23 4.61
C SER A 30 -1.36 16.46 4.31
N VAL A 31 -0.90 15.62 5.24
CA VAL A 31 0.33 14.83 5.11
C VAL A 31 0.14 13.68 4.13
N VAL A 32 1.04 13.59 3.15
CA VAL A 32 1.03 12.56 2.11
C VAL A 32 2.04 11.48 2.48
N HIS A 33 1.60 10.23 2.44
CA HIS A 33 2.37 9.05 2.79
C HIS A 33 2.62 8.19 1.56
N ALA A 34 3.80 7.57 1.49
CA ALA A 34 3.97 6.37 0.67
C ALA A 34 3.02 5.27 1.18
N VAL A 35 2.53 4.41 0.30
CA VAL A 35 1.60 3.32 0.65
C VAL A 35 2.10 1.95 0.24
N HIS A 36 1.86 0.96 1.09
CA HIS A 36 2.17 -0.45 0.82
C HIS A 36 0.93 -1.32 1.01
N PRO A 37 0.87 -2.49 0.36
CA PRO A 37 -0.13 -3.49 0.67
C PRO A 37 0.13 -4.12 2.05
N GLU A 38 -0.81 -3.95 2.98
CA GLU A 38 -0.79 -4.48 4.35
C GLU A 38 -1.92 -5.49 4.54
N ARG A 39 -1.74 -6.46 5.45
CA ARG A 39 -2.76 -7.49 5.71
C ARG A 39 -3.98 -6.89 6.42
N TRP A 40 -5.18 -7.19 5.92
CA TRP A 40 -6.45 -6.69 6.45
C TRP A 40 -7.31 -7.80 7.06
N LEU A 41 -7.69 -8.81 6.26
CA LEU A 41 -8.54 -9.93 6.68
C LEU A 41 -8.04 -11.24 6.06
N GLY A 42 -7.54 -12.16 6.88
CA GLY A 42 -6.90 -13.39 6.38
C GLY A 42 -5.71 -13.05 5.47
N GLU A 43 -5.73 -13.51 4.22
CA GLU A 43 -4.72 -13.17 3.20
C GLU A 43 -5.08 -11.92 2.37
N ILE A 44 -6.25 -11.31 2.59
CA ILE A 44 -6.67 -10.09 1.89
C ILE A 44 -5.80 -8.93 2.35
N ARG A 45 -5.22 -8.21 1.38
CA ARG A 45 -4.39 -7.03 1.63
C ARG A 45 -5.05 -5.77 1.11
N VAL A 46 -4.81 -4.66 1.79
CA VAL A 46 -5.29 -3.32 1.42
C VAL A 46 -4.18 -2.29 1.57
N PRO A 47 -4.26 -1.14 0.87
CA PRO A 47 -3.30 -0.05 1.02
C PRO A 47 -3.26 0.49 2.46
N ALA A 48 -2.05 0.67 2.98
CA ALA A 48 -1.79 1.31 4.27
C ALA A 48 -0.56 2.23 4.18
N PRO A 49 -0.43 3.26 5.03
CA PRO A 49 0.78 4.09 5.09
C PRO A 49 2.03 3.26 5.36
N ALA A 50 3.06 3.44 4.52
CA ALA A 50 4.33 2.73 4.62
C ALA A 50 5.05 2.94 5.96
N CYS A 51 4.88 4.12 6.55
CA CYS A 51 5.43 4.45 7.87
C CYS A 51 4.66 3.83 9.05
N ARG A 52 3.64 3.00 8.77
CA ARG A 52 2.78 2.32 9.75
C ARG A 52 2.10 3.26 10.75
N VAL A 53 1.84 4.51 10.36
CA VAL A 53 0.96 5.38 11.14
C VAL A 53 -0.44 4.77 11.15
N GLY A 54 -1.05 4.70 12.33
CA GLY A 54 -2.39 4.15 12.48
C GLY A 54 -3.40 4.95 11.66
N VAL A 55 -4.19 4.24 10.87
CA VAL A 55 -5.42 4.73 10.26
C VAL A 55 -6.58 4.12 11.06
N ALA A 56 -7.64 4.87 11.33
CA ALA A 56 -8.71 4.42 12.22
C ALA A 56 -9.24 3.02 11.82
N GLY A 57 -9.34 2.15 12.83
CA GLY A 57 -9.52 0.69 12.74
C GLY A 57 -10.40 0.19 11.59
N PHE A 58 -9.74 -0.33 10.55
CA PHE A 58 -10.35 -1.07 9.44
C PHE A 58 -11.23 -0.25 8.47
N GLU A 59 -11.27 1.07 8.57
CA GLU A 59 -11.96 1.94 7.60
C GLU A 59 -11.17 2.02 6.28
N LEU A 60 -11.69 1.39 5.23
CA LEU A 60 -11.04 1.37 3.90
C LEU A 60 -11.01 2.74 3.21
N ASP A 61 -11.84 3.68 3.64
CA ASP A 61 -11.93 5.05 3.15
C ASP A 61 -11.20 6.06 4.03
N ALA A 62 -10.62 5.64 5.16
CA ALA A 62 -9.80 6.51 6.00
C ALA A 62 -8.48 6.90 5.34
N LEU A 63 -8.06 6.19 4.30
CA LEU A 63 -6.94 6.54 3.45
C LEU A 63 -7.44 6.94 2.05
N VAL A 64 -7.13 8.16 1.63
CA VAL A 64 -7.56 8.73 0.35
C VAL A 64 -6.37 8.73 -0.62
N PRO A 65 -6.50 8.17 -1.84
CA PRO A 65 -5.43 8.15 -2.82
C PRO A 65 -5.14 9.56 -3.35
N THR A 66 -3.87 9.83 -3.67
CA THR A 66 -3.43 11.11 -4.23
C THR A 66 -2.20 10.94 -5.12
N ASP A 67 -2.10 11.78 -6.15
CA ASP A 67 -0.92 11.88 -7.02
C ASP A 67 0.13 12.86 -6.48
N ASP A 68 -0.15 13.53 -5.35
CA ASP A 68 0.77 14.48 -4.73
C ASP A 68 2.03 13.78 -4.17
N PRO A 69 3.17 14.48 -4.11
CA PRO A 69 4.41 13.90 -3.60
C PRO A 69 4.33 13.61 -2.09
N VAL A 70 5.10 12.62 -1.64
CA VAL A 70 5.20 12.25 -0.22
C VAL A 70 5.74 13.43 0.60
N THR A 71 5.01 13.81 1.65
CA THR A 71 5.40 14.87 2.61
C THR A 71 5.61 14.35 4.03
N CYS A 72 5.26 13.10 4.30
CA CYS A 72 5.49 12.47 5.61
C CYS A 72 6.99 12.31 5.89
N ALA A 73 7.49 13.00 6.92
CA ALA A 73 8.90 12.94 7.33
C ALA A 73 9.41 11.51 7.57
N ARG A 74 8.60 10.62 8.16
CA ARG A 74 9.00 9.21 8.38
C ARG A 74 9.13 8.43 7.07
N CYS A 75 8.23 8.67 6.11
CA CYS A 75 8.33 8.00 4.81
C CYS A 75 9.59 8.46 4.07
N LEU A 76 9.85 9.77 4.08
CA LEU A 76 11.03 10.36 3.45
C LEU A 76 12.33 9.87 4.09
N GLN A 77 12.43 9.89 5.42
CA GLN A 77 13.62 9.47 6.16
C GLN A 77 14.01 8.00 5.91
N SER A 78 13.01 7.14 5.70
CA SER A 78 13.22 5.71 5.46
C SER A 78 13.29 5.35 3.97
N GLY A 79 13.25 6.34 3.07
CA GLY A 79 13.27 6.09 1.62
C GLY A 79 12.07 5.29 1.11
N GLN A 80 10.93 5.36 1.81
CA GLN A 80 9.73 4.61 1.45
C GLN A 80 9.09 5.22 0.19
N TYR A 81 8.62 4.34 -0.69
CA TYR A 81 7.90 4.68 -1.90
C TYR A 81 6.66 3.80 -2.03
N SER A 82 5.64 4.26 -2.75
CA SER A 82 4.40 3.49 -2.88
C SER A 82 4.61 2.23 -3.73
N THR A 83 4.15 1.08 -3.24
CA THR A 83 4.30 -0.21 -3.94
C THR A 83 2.97 -0.93 -4.19
N VAL A 84 1.84 -0.25 -3.97
CA VAL A 84 0.53 -0.83 -4.29
C VAL A 84 0.44 -1.03 -5.81
N GLY A 85 0.06 -2.24 -6.23
CA GLY A 85 0.05 -2.63 -7.65
C GLY A 85 1.40 -3.01 -8.23
N THR A 86 2.52 -2.78 -7.52
CA THR A 86 3.83 -3.26 -7.94
C THR A 86 3.95 -4.74 -7.66
N THR A 87 4.18 -5.55 -8.68
CA THR A 87 4.41 -7.00 -8.55
C THR A 87 5.85 -7.26 -8.08
N GLY A 88 6.18 -6.82 -6.86
CA GLY A 88 7.48 -7.01 -6.23
C GLY A 88 8.67 -6.32 -6.95
N PRO A 89 9.68 -5.82 -6.22
CA PRO A 89 10.95 -5.56 -6.86
C PRO A 89 11.49 -6.90 -7.38
N ARG A 90 11.94 -6.94 -8.63
CA ARG A 90 12.79 -8.03 -9.09
C ARG A 90 14.06 -7.95 -8.24
N GLN A 91 14.20 -8.86 -7.27
CA GLN A 91 15.41 -8.94 -6.47
C GLN A 91 16.56 -9.16 -7.44
N LEU A 92 17.41 -8.15 -7.60
CA LEU A 92 18.65 -8.33 -8.33
C LEU A 92 19.51 -9.28 -7.50
N PRO A 93 20.15 -10.27 -8.13
CA PRO A 93 21.03 -11.17 -7.40
C PRO A 93 22.13 -10.32 -6.75
N LEU A 94 22.43 -10.61 -5.48
CA LEU A 94 23.45 -9.88 -4.72
C LEU A 94 24.87 -10.14 -5.26
N TRP A 95 25.04 -11.23 -6.01
CA TRP A 95 26.24 -11.61 -6.74
C TRP A 95 25.84 -12.21 -8.09
N GLU A 96 26.63 -11.95 -9.13
CA GLU A 96 26.50 -12.69 -10.39
C GLU A 96 26.98 -14.13 -10.14
N PRO A 97 26.30 -15.17 -10.67
CA PRO A 97 26.83 -16.52 -10.60
C PRO A 97 28.14 -16.55 -11.37
N GLU A 98 29.23 -16.93 -10.70
CA GLU A 98 30.52 -17.14 -11.34
C GLU A 98 30.34 -18.23 -12.41
N GLY A 99 30.73 -17.91 -13.65
CA GLY A 99 30.53 -18.77 -14.81
C GLY A 99 31.20 -20.13 -14.64
N GLU A 100 30.48 -21.19 -15.02
CA GLU A 100 30.95 -22.57 -15.12
C GLU A 100 31.65 -22.84 -16.46
#